data_AF-A0A1W9YXS2-F1
#
_entry.id   AF-A0A1W9YXS2-F1
#
_cell.length_a   1.000
_cell.length_b   1.000
_cell.length_c   1.000
_cell.angle_alpha   90.00
_cell.angle_beta   90.00
_cell.angle_gamma   90.00
#
_symmetry.space_group_name_H-M   'P 1'
#
loop_
_entity.id
_entity.type
_entity.pdbx_description
1 polymer ?
#
loop_
_entity_poly.entity_id
_entity_poly.type
_entity_poly.pdbx_seq_one_letter_code
_entity_poly.pdbx_strand_id
1 'polypeptide(L)'
;MTASVKAQTTRAEFAERLLKGSVRKSYAPIVDIDWDAPLDPDKFFLPPKVVSLYGTELWDSMTRAEQIELSRQELVNTLSAGIWFENILNQALLRKMMHQDPTAATTHYELTELGDETRHMVMFGKAIAKVGAEPVRPRLYQRIIINALPFGFRGSVLWVAALIGEEIFDSLQRQMMDDDELQPMVQRLMRIHVTEEARHIQFARDGLRKRTPSMSRAKRMWIGNLNGLGGPFFRFLFTNQVQYRRVGLDGKAARRMARRSPHRHAVQIAGFAPLASFLEEVGLMGPIARRMWRRSGFLPTGAVQPTGRAEIAEDDDLYNGPATVDGRDVQVLLAGHLDPIDGQYHWQGTVLEPLPEGARNPVSVTIGERTAAARFTERSQQGGYSIAGVGTPPFPR
;
A
#
# COMPACT_ATOMS: atom_id res chain seq x y z
N MET A 1 7.41 -21.19 -39.41
CA MET A 1 7.45 -20.96 -37.94
C MET A 1 6.85 -19.60 -37.65
N THR A 2 5.56 -19.56 -37.35
CA THR A 2 4.82 -18.36 -36.98
C THR A 2 4.99 -18.13 -35.49
N ALA A 3 5.84 -17.16 -35.12
CA ALA A 3 5.92 -16.70 -33.75
C ALA A 3 4.57 -16.11 -33.35
N SER A 4 3.88 -16.77 -32.41
CA SER A 4 2.68 -16.27 -31.76
C SER A 4 3.02 -14.94 -31.06
N VAL A 5 2.65 -13.83 -31.69
CA VAL A 5 2.61 -12.52 -31.04
C VAL A 5 1.55 -12.63 -29.94
N LYS A 6 1.98 -12.85 -28.68
CA LYS A 6 1.07 -12.71 -27.52
C LYS A 6 0.42 -11.32 -27.64
N ALA A 7 -0.89 -11.28 -27.88
CA ALA A 7 -1.65 -10.05 -27.89
C ALA A 7 -1.39 -9.30 -26.59
N GLN A 8 -1.06 -8.00 -26.68
CA GLN A 8 -0.87 -7.18 -25.48
C GLN A 8 -2.20 -7.08 -24.75
N THR A 9 -2.22 -7.48 -23.47
CA THR A 9 -3.41 -7.42 -22.61
C THR A 9 -3.98 -5.99 -22.59
N THR A 10 -5.27 -5.88 -22.91
CA THR A 10 -6.00 -4.62 -22.90
C THR A 10 -6.08 -4.05 -21.48
N ARG A 11 -6.43 -2.77 -21.35
CA ARG A 11 -6.60 -2.14 -20.02
C ARG A 11 -7.79 -2.74 -19.25
N ALA A 12 -8.85 -3.16 -19.94
CA ALA A 12 -10.01 -3.79 -19.33
C ALA A 12 -9.66 -5.17 -18.77
N GLU A 13 -9.04 -6.04 -19.56
CA GLU A 13 -8.59 -7.37 -19.11
C GLU A 13 -7.60 -7.28 -17.93
N PHE A 14 -6.71 -6.28 -17.96
CA PHE A 14 -5.78 -6.04 -16.85
C PHE A 14 -6.51 -5.61 -15.56
N ALA A 15 -7.52 -4.74 -15.68
CA ALA A 15 -8.34 -4.32 -14.55
C ALA A 15 -9.18 -5.47 -13.99
N GLU A 16 -9.77 -6.30 -14.86
CA GLU A 16 -10.50 -7.51 -14.44
C GLU A 16 -9.62 -8.48 -13.66
N ARG A 17 -8.37 -8.67 -14.10
CA ARG A 17 -7.42 -9.51 -13.35
C ARG A 17 -7.12 -8.93 -11.97
N LEU A 18 -6.91 -7.62 -11.87
CA LEU A 18 -6.66 -6.99 -10.57
C LEU A 18 -7.90 -6.99 -9.67
N LEU A 19 -9.12 -6.87 -10.23
CA LEU A 19 -10.38 -7.06 -9.51
C LEU A 19 -10.52 -8.47 -8.95
N LYS A 20 -10.14 -9.49 -9.72
CA LYS A 20 -10.09 -10.87 -9.19
C LYS A 20 -9.06 -11.00 -8.06
N GLY A 21 -7.92 -10.33 -8.18
CA GLY A 21 -6.88 -10.31 -7.17
C GLY A 21 -7.26 -9.54 -5.89
N SER A 22 -8.07 -8.48 -5.97
CA SER A 22 -8.50 -7.72 -4.80
C SER A 22 -9.41 -8.53 -3.90
N VAL A 23 -10.29 -9.36 -4.47
CA VAL A 23 -11.11 -10.30 -3.68
C VAL A 23 -10.25 -11.31 -2.92
N ARG A 24 -9.11 -11.75 -3.49
CA ARG A 24 -8.19 -12.70 -2.85
C ARG A 24 -7.43 -12.13 -1.66
N LYS A 25 -7.06 -10.86 -1.75
CA LYS A 25 -6.10 -10.21 -0.84
C LYS A 25 -6.61 -8.84 -0.38
N SER A 26 -7.91 -8.76 -0.07
CA SER A 26 -8.53 -7.64 0.63
C SER A 26 -8.58 -7.99 2.11
N TYR A 27 -7.87 -7.22 2.92
CA TYR A 27 -7.79 -7.44 4.36
C TYR A 27 -8.80 -6.52 5.07
N ALA A 28 -9.51 -7.05 6.07
CA ALA A 28 -10.28 -6.25 7.00
C ALA A 28 -9.35 -5.82 8.16
N PRO A 29 -8.87 -4.57 8.20
CA PRO A 29 -7.83 -4.18 9.18
C PRO A 29 -8.27 -4.31 10.65
N ILE A 30 -9.58 -4.37 10.89
CA ILE A 30 -10.16 -4.58 12.22
C ILE A 30 -9.90 -6.01 12.72
N VAL A 31 -9.85 -6.99 11.82
CA VAL A 31 -9.74 -8.43 12.13
C VAL A 31 -8.32 -8.93 11.88
N ASP A 32 -7.65 -8.43 10.84
CA ASP A 32 -6.35 -8.96 10.39
C ASP A 32 -5.14 -8.52 11.22
N ILE A 33 -5.34 -7.66 12.21
CA ILE A 33 -4.32 -7.24 13.16
C ILE A 33 -4.88 -7.52 14.56
N ASP A 34 -4.13 -8.26 15.37
CA ASP A 34 -4.41 -8.41 16.79
C ASP A 34 -4.12 -7.08 17.50
N TRP A 35 -5.14 -6.23 17.59
CA TRP A 35 -5.07 -4.94 18.26
C TRP A 35 -5.01 -5.06 19.77
N ASP A 36 -5.32 -6.21 20.35
CA ASP A 36 -5.35 -6.45 21.79
C ASP A 36 -4.00 -6.96 22.30
N ALA A 37 -3.18 -7.59 21.44
CA ALA A 37 -1.81 -7.98 21.75
C ALA A 37 -1.00 -6.83 22.39
N PRO A 38 -0.23 -7.11 23.47
CA PRO A 38 0.60 -6.10 24.11
C PRO A 38 1.74 -5.66 23.17
N LEU A 39 2.13 -4.38 23.27
CA LEU A 39 3.34 -3.90 22.63
C LEU A 39 4.56 -4.38 23.42
N ASP A 40 5.60 -4.82 22.73
CA ASP A 40 6.86 -5.24 23.35
C ASP A 40 7.70 -3.98 23.66
N PRO A 41 8.03 -3.70 24.95
CA PRO A 41 8.74 -2.48 25.31
C PRO A 41 10.16 -2.38 24.73
N ASP A 42 10.77 -3.51 24.35
CA ASP A 42 12.16 -3.58 23.88
C ASP A 42 12.30 -3.59 22.34
N LYS A 43 11.15 -3.61 21.63
CA LYS A 43 11.08 -3.61 20.16
C LYS A 43 10.82 -2.23 19.57
N PHE A 44 11.42 -1.99 18.42
CA PHE A 44 11.22 -0.77 17.65
C PHE A 44 9.91 -0.75 16.88
N PHE A 45 9.47 0.46 16.53
CA PHE A 45 8.33 0.71 15.66
C PHE A 45 8.74 0.93 14.20
N LEU A 46 10.03 1.16 13.95
CA LEU A 46 10.68 1.09 12.65
C LEU A 46 12.04 0.41 12.86
N PRO A 47 12.49 -0.49 11.99
CA PRO A 47 13.81 -1.09 12.13
C PRO A 47 14.91 -0.03 12.24
N PRO A 48 15.93 -0.23 13.10
CA PRO A 48 17.00 0.76 13.32
C PRO A 48 17.58 1.30 12.02
N LYS A 49 17.89 0.39 11.09
CA LYS A 49 18.48 0.71 9.78
C LYS A 49 17.67 1.69 8.93
N VAL A 50 16.38 1.89 9.19
CA VAL A 50 15.56 2.87 8.45
C VAL A 50 15.26 4.14 9.24
N VAL A 51 15.60 4.20 10.52
CA VAL A 51 15.41 5.39 11.37
C VAL A 51 16.35 6.50 10.91
N SER A 52 15.85 7.74 10.89
CA SER A 52 16.54 8.84 10.19
C SER A 52 17.91 9.23 10.77
N LEU A 53 18.15 8.95 12.05
CA LEU A 53 19.43 9.23 12.73
C LEU A 53 20.39 8.03 12.76
N TYR A 54 19.97 6.85 12.30
CA TYR A 54 20.82 5.66 12.34
C TYR A 54 22.17 5.88 11.62
N GLY A 55 23.25 5.40 12.25
CA GLY A 55 24.63 5.57 11.78
C GLY A 55 25.16 7.00 11.92
N THR A 56 24.63 7.79 12.86
CA THR A 56 25.16 9.12 13.22
C THR A 56 25.62 9.13 14.67
N GLU A 57 26.56 10.03 15.02
CA GLU A 57 27.05 10.19 16.39
C GLU A 57 25.92 10.46 17.42
N LEU A 58 24.85 11.13 17.00
CA LEU A 58 23.69 11.36 17.86
C LEU A 58 22.94 10.06 18.13
N TRP A 59 22.82 9.16 17.16
CA TRP A 59 22.20 7.85 17.38
C TRP A 59 23.04 6.97 18.30
N ASP A 60 24.36 6.98 18.12
CA ASP A 60 25.29 6.19 18.92
C ASP A 60 25.37 6.64 20.38
N SER A 61 25.02 7.90 20.66
CA SER A 61 24.92 8.46 22.01
C SER A 61 23.53 8.32 22.66
N MET A 62 22.51 7.95 21.89
CA MET A 62 21.16 7.72 22.41
C MET A 62 21.08 6.39 23.17
N THR A 63 20.36 6.40 24.27
CA THR A 63 19.95 5.17 24.96
C THR A 63 19.02 4.34 24.08
N ARG A 64 18.94 3.03 24.33
CA ARG A 64 18.01 2.14 23.61
C ARG A 64 16.56 2.62 23.68
N ALA A 65 16.13 3.14 24.83
CA ALA A 65 14.79 3.69 25.02
C ALA A 65 14.54 4.93 24.13
N GLU A 66 15.51 5.84 24.02
CA GLU A 66 15.41 7.00 23.12
C GLU A 66 15.40 6.58 21.64
N GLN A 67 16.16 5.55 21.28
CA GLN A 67 16.15 5.00 19.92
C GLN A 67 14.78 4.39 19.57
N ILE A 68 14.19 3.62 20.49
CA ILE A 68 12.83 3.06 20.35
C ILE A 68 11.80 4.19 20.25
N GLU A 69 11.88 5.19 21.12
CA GLU A 69 10.97 6.34 21.11
C GLU A 69 11.09 7.15 19.81
N LEU A 70 12.29 7.34 19.27
CA LEU A 70 12.48 7.98 17.97
C LEU A 70 11.82 7.16 16.84
N SER A 71 12.01 5.84 16.83
CA SER A 71 11.36 4.97 15.84
C SER A 71 9.83 5.09 15.92
N ARG A 72 9.29 5.22 17.14
CA ARG A 72 7.86 5.41 17.40
C ARG A 72 7.33 6.71 16.79
N GLN A 73 8.04 7.82 17.02
CA GLN A 73 7.65 9.12 16.49
C GLN A 73 7.78 9.21 14.97
N GLU A 74 8.80 8.56 14.39
CA GLU A 74 8.99 8.49 12.95
C GLU A 74 7.92 7.63 12.25
N LEU A 75 7.52 6.50 12.86
CA LEU A 75 6.39 5.70 12.39
C LEU A 75 5.13 6.56 12.37
N VAL A 76 4.83 7.25 13.48
CA VAL A 76 3.61 8.05 13.63
C VAL A 76 3.57 9.21 12.64
N ASN A 77 4.69 9.89 12.39
CA ASN A 77 4.79 10.91 11.35
C ASN A 77 4.51 10.33 9.95
N THR A 78 5.00 9.12 9.67
CA THR A 78 4.81 8.42 8.40
C THR A 78 3.36 8.00 8.20
N LEU A 79 2.77 7.29 9.16
CA LEU A 79 1.36 6.87 9.12
C LEU A 79 0.41 8.08 9.06
N SER A 80 0.70 9.14 9.81
CA SER A 80 -0.10 10.38 9.75
C SER A 80 -0.07 10.99 8.35
N ALA A 81 1.07 10.98 7.67
CA ALA A 81 1.18 11.48 6.30
C ALA A 81 0.48 10.57 5.29
N GLY A 82 0.55 9.24 5.48
CA GLY A 82 -0.17 8.23 4.69
C GLY A 82 -1.68 8.51 4.68
N ILE A 83 -2.29 8.72 5.84
CA ILE A 83 -3.73 9.06 5.96
C ILE A 83 -4.11 10.26 5.06
N TRP A 84 -3.30 11.32 5.07
CA TRP A 84 -3.60 12.51 4.26
C TRP A 84 -3.36 12.26 2.77
N PHE A 85 -2.39 11.44 2.44
CA PHE A 85 -2.05 11.08 1.07
C PHE A 85 -3.16 10.22 0.43
N GLU A 86 -3.59 9.16 1.11
CA GLU A 86 -4.73 8.31 0.71
C GLU A 86 -6.00 9.15 0.53
N ASN A 87 -6.27 10.08 1.45
CA ASN A 87 -7.39 11.01 1.32
C ASN A 87 -7.28 11.93 0.09
N ILE A 88 -6.08 12.35 -0.33
CA ILE A 88 -5.89 13.12 -1.57
C ILE A 88 -6.18 12.24 -2.79
N LEU A 89 -5.70 10.99 -2.79
CA LEU A 89 -5.95 10.04 -3.88
C LEU A 89 -7.43 9.73 -4.01
N ASN A 90 -8.13 9.45 -2.90
CA ASN A 90 -9.57 9.21 -2.86
C ASN A 90 -10.36 10.36 -3.47
N GLN A 91 -10.04 11.60 -3.10
CA GLN A 91 -10.66 12.78 -3.70
C GLN A 91 -10.38 12.88 -5.21
N ALA A 92 -9.16 12.57 -5.65
CA ALA A 92 -8.82 12.65 -7.06
C ALA A 92 -9.48 11.54 -7.89
N LEU A 93 -9.55 10.32 -7.37
CA LEU A 93 -10.24 9.17 -7.99
C LEU A 93 -11.75 9.43 -8.10
N LEU A 94 -12.40 9.88 -7.02
CA LEU A 94 -13.83 10.24 -7.03
C LEU A 94 -14.14 11.33 -8.07
N ARG A 95 -13.28 12.35 -8.19
CA ARG A 95 -13.45 13.40 -9.21
C ARG A 95 -13.25 12.87 -10.63
N LYS A 96 -12.33 11.92 -10.82
CA LYS A 96 -12.03 11.33 -12.12
C LYS A 96 -13.18 10.43 -12.61
N MET A 97 -13.78 9.67 -11.70
CA MET A 97 -14.93 8.79 -11.95
C MET A 97 -16.11 9.54 -12.61
N MET A 98 -16.33 10.82 -12.27
CA MET A 98 -17.38 11.65 -12.87
C MET A 98 -17.28 11.82 -14.40
N HIS A 99 -16.16 11.42 -14.99
CA HIS A 99 -15.89 11.51 -16.42
C HIS A 99 -15.62 10.14 -17.06
N GLN A 100 -15.96 9.04 -16.37
CA GLN A 100 -15.73 7.67 -16.81
C GLN A 100 -17.05 6.90 -16.93
N ASP A 101 -17.06 5.86 -17.75
CA ASP A 101 -18.15 4.90 -17.80
C ASP A 101 -18.23 4.13 -16.47
N PRO A 102 -19.35 4.24 -15.72
CA PRO A 102 -19.48 3.57 -14.44
C PRO A 102 -19.55 2.04 -14.56
N THR A 103 -19.81 1.49 -15.75
CA THR A 103 -19.91 0.04 -15.99
C THR A 103 -18.58 -0.60 -16.37
N ALA A 104 -17.56 0.20 -16.66
CA ALA A 104 -16.27 -0.30 -17.11
C ALA A 104 -15.49 -0.96 -15.97
N ALA A 105 -14.84 -2.09 -16.26
CA ALA A 105 -13.98 -2.80 -15.29
C ALA A 105 -12.87 -1.91 -14.70
N THR A 106 -12.35 -0.95 -15.48
CA THR A 106 -11.38 0.04 -14.98
C THR A 106 -11.96 0.95 -13.91
N THR A 107 -13.23 1.33 -14.02
CA THR A 107 -13.91 2.18 -13.03
C THR A 107 -14.24 1.37 -11.78
N HIS A 108 -14.71 0.12 -11.93
CA HIS A 108 -14.92 -0.78 -10.80
C HIS A 108 -13.62 -1.04 -10.03
N TYR A 109 -12.50 -1.21 -10.73
CA TYR A 109 -11.21 -1.38 -10.08
C TYR A 109 -10.78 -0.11 -9.32
N GLU A 110 -10.96 1.08 -9.89
CA GLU A 110 -10.67 2.36 -9.20
C GLU A 110 -11.54 2.56 -7.95
N LEU A 111 -12.78 2.07 -7.95
CA LEU A 111 -13.65 2.04 -6.76
C LEU A 111 -13.19 1.01 -5.73
N THR A 112 -12.56 -0.07 -6.19
CA THR A 112 -11.92 -1.05 -5.29
C THR A 112 -10.70 -0.42 -4.63
N GLU A 113 -9.82 0.24 -5.38
CA GLU A 113 -8.67 0.99 -4.83
C GLU A 113 -9.16 1.99 -3.76
N LEU A 114 -10.19 2.78 -4.07
CA LEU A 114 -10.82 3.69 -3.11
C LEU A 114 -11.26 2.99 -1.80
N GLY A 115 -11.81 1.78 -1.91
CA GLY A 115 -12.18 0.96 -0.75
C GLY A 115 -10.95 0.52 0.06
N ASP A 116 -9.92 0.03 -0.60
CA ASP A 116 -8.63 -0.37 -0.01
C ASP A 116 -8.00 0.82 0.74
N GLU A 117 -7.95 2.01 0.13
CA GLU A 117 -7.40 3.22 0.77
C GLU A 117 -8.18 3.64 2.01
N THR A 118 -9.51 3.56 2.00
CA THR A 118 -10.27 3.89 3.22
C THR A 118 -9.98 2.93 4.37
N ARG A 119 -9.71 1.65 4.06
CA ARG A 119 -9.30 0.65 5.05
C ARG A 119 -7.88 0.92 5.55
N HIS A 120 -6.95 1.31 4.68
CA HIS A 120 -5.61 1.75 5.07
C HIS A 120 -5.65 2.95 6.03
N MET A 121 -6.46 3.97 5.73
CA MET A 121 -6.62 5.14 6.60
C MET A 121 -7.09 4.75 8.01
N VAL A 122 -8.07 3.83 8.10
CA VAL A 122 -8.55 3.29 9.38
C VAL A 122 -7.43 2.51 10.10
N MET A 123 -6.72 1.65 9.37
CA MET A 123 -5.61 0.85 9.90
C MET A 123 -4.52 1.74 10.49
N PHE A 124 -4.11 2.80 9.78
CA PHE A 124 -3.11 3.76 10.23
C PHE A 124 -3.59 4.54 11.45
N GLY A 125 -4.86 4.96 11.47
CA GLY A 125 -5.47 5.62 12.63
C GLY A 125 -5.44 4.73 13.87
N LYS A 126 -5.83 3.45 13.76
CA LYS A 126 -5.79 2.48 14.86
C LYS A 126 -4.36 2.22 15.33
N ALA A 127 -3.40 2.11 14.43
CA ALA A 127 -1.98 1.94 14.79
C ALA A 127 -1.43 3.13 15.56
N ILE A 128 -1.71 4.36 15.13
CA ILE A 128 -1.29 5.56 15.88
C ILE A 128 -1.90 5.57 17.28
N ALA A 129 -3.18 5.20 17.42
CA ALA A 129 -3.84 5.11 18.71
C ALA A 129 -3.22 4.03 19.61
N LYS A 130 -2.99 2.82 19.08
CA LYS A 130 -2.39 1.69 19.82
C LYS A 130 -0.97 2.01 20.31
N VAL A 131 -0.19 2.71 19.49
CA VAL A 131 1.17 3.17 19.80
C VAL A 131 1.20 4.30 20.84
N GLY A 132 0.05 4.90 21.17
CA GLY A 132 -0.07 5.94 22.19
C GLY A 132 0.67 7.23 21.81
N ALA A 133 0.70 7.58 20.53
CA ALA A 133 1.37 8.78 20.04
C ALA A 133 0.37 9.78 19.46
N GLU A 134 0.68 11.07 19.56
CA GLU A 134 -0.13 12.10 18.90
C GLU A 134 0.10 12.10 17.38
N PRO A 135 -0.95 12.04 16.54
CA PRO A 135 -0.78 12.14 15.10
C PRO A 135 -0.23 13.51 14.68
N VAL A 136 0.58 13.53 13.61
CA VAL A 136 1.10 14.78 13.03
C VAL A 136 0.04 15.38 12.13
N ARG A 137 -0.50 16.54 12.52
CA ARG A 137 -1.56 17.22 11.77
C ARG A 137 -1.00 18.34 10.88
N PRO A 138 -1.50 18.49 9.65
CA PRO A 138 -1.13 19.60 8.79
C PRO A 138 -1.62 20.92 9.39
N ARG A 139 -0.77 21.95 9.28
CA ARG A 139 -1.10 23.35 9.60
C ARG A 139 -2.13 23.90 8.62
N LEU A 140 -2.77 25.02 8.95
CA LEU A 140 -3.83 25.62 8.12
C LEU A 140 -3.40 25.81 6.66
N TYR A 141 -2.24 26.42 6.40
CA TYR A 141 -1.74 26.62 5.04
C TYR A 141 -1.46 25.29 4.31
N GLN A 142 -1.01 24.25 5.03
CA GLN A 142 -0.80 22.92 4.45
C GLN A 142 -2.14 22.27 4.10
N ARG A 143 -3.17 22.43 4.94
CA ARG A 143 -4.53 21.95 4.64
C ARG A 143 -5.10 22.62 3.39
N ILE A 144 -4.87 23.92 3.21
CA ILE A 144 -5.29 24.64 1.99
C ILE A 144 -4.63 24.02 0.76
N ILE A 145 -3.31 23.79 0.81
CA ILE A 145 -2.57 23.15 -0.28
C ILE A 145 -3.08 21.73 -0.55
N ILE A 146 -3.22 20.91 0.50
CA ILE A 146 -3.70 19.52 0.43
C ILE A 146 -5.07 19.44 -0.24
N ASN A 147 -6.02 20.31 0.13
CA ASN A 147 -7.35 20.35 -0.48
C ASN A 147 -7.34 20.88 -1.93
N ALA A 148 -6.31 21.62 -2.33
CA ALA A 148 -6.16 22.10 -3.70
C ALA A 148 -5.52 21.04 -4.65
N LEU A 149 -4.72 20.11 -4.13
CA LEU A 149 -4.00 19.12 -4.94
C LEU A 149 -4.91 18.23 -5.82
N PRO A 150 -6.06 17.71 -5.35
CA PRO A 150 -6.96 16.89 -6.16
C PRO A 150 -7.42 17.58 -7.46
N PHE A 151 -7.46 18.91 -7.51
CA PHE A 151 -7.79 19.65 -8.72
C PHE A 151 -6.67 19.59 -9.77
N GLY A 152 -5.40 19.48 -9.35
CA GLY A 152 -4.26 19.31 -10.25
C GLY A 152 -4.03 17.85 -10.67
N PHE A 153 -4.46 16.89 -9.85
CA PHE A 153 -4.23 15.46 -10.07
C PHE A 153 -5.22 14.87 -11.08
N ARG A 154 -4.99 15.17 -12.36
CA ARG A 154 -5.81 14.66 -13.47
C ARG A 154 -4.97 13.89 -14.48
N GLY A 155 -5.60 12.89 -15.11
CA GLY A 155 -4.97 12.07 -16.15
C GLY A 155 -3.65 11.46 -15.68
N SER A 156 -2.58 11.64 -16.44
CA SER A 156 -1.27 11.07 -16.10
C SER A 156 -0.58 11.75 -14.92
N VAL A 157 -0.98 12.96 -14.53
CA VAL A 157 -0.46 13.60 -13.31
C VAL A 157 -0.91 12.84 -12.08
N LEU A 158 -2.17 12.40 -12.04
CA LEU A 158 -2.71 11.56 -10.96
C LEU A 158 -1.87 10.29 -10.80
N TRP A 159 -1.66 9.54 -11.88
CA TRP A 159 -0.91 8.28 -11.82
C TRP A 159 0.55 8.48 -11.42
N VAL A 160 1.20 9.54 -11.91
CA VAL A 160 2.56 9.87 -11.47
C VAL A 160 2.59 10.26 -9.99
N ALA A 161 1.62 11.04 -9.52
CA ALA A 161 1.52 11.42 -8.11
C ALA A 161 1.24 10.23 -7.19
N ALA A 162 0.34 9.32 -7.60
CA ALA A 162 0.06 8.07 -6.93
C ALA A 162 1.35 7.24 -6.78
N LEU A 163 2.04 6.95 -7.89
CA LEU A 163 3.29 6.18 -7.85
C LEU A 163 4.40 6.81 -7.00
N ILE A 164 4.51 8.14 -7.01
CA ILE A 164 5.48 8.86 -6.16
C ILE A 164 5.19 8.64 -4.67
N GLY A 165 3.92 8.58 -4.28
CA GLY A 165 3.54 8.21 -2.93
C GLY A 165 3.76 6.73 -2.66
N GLU A 166 2.99 5.90 -3.35
CA GLU A 166 2.87 4.47 -3.05
C GLU A 166 4.18 3.72 -3.18
N GLU A 167 4.93 3.95 -4.27
CA GLU A 167 6.08 3.09 -4.56
C GLU A 167 7.29 3.40 -3.67
N ILE A 168 7.42 4.65 -3.20
CA ILE A 168 8.46 5.03 -2.23
C ILE A 168 8.14 4.40 -0.87
N PHE A 169 6.87 4.42 -0.45
CA PHE A 169 6.45 3.80 0.81
C PHE A 169 6.55 2.27 0.74
N ASP A 170 6.03 1.64 -0.33
CA ASP A 170 6.09 0.20 -0.56
C ASP A 170 7.53 -0.34 -0.46
N SER A 171 8.48 0.31 -1.14
CA SER A 171 9.89 -0.09 -1.11
C SER A 171 10.52 0.03 0.28
N LEU A 172 10.17 1.07 1.05
CA LEU A 172 10.62 1.20 2.43
C LEU A 172 10.00 0.13 3.33
N GLN A 173 8.70 -0.13 3.20
CA GLN A 173 7.99 -1.13 3.99
C GLN A 173 8.53 -2.54 3.72
N ARG A 174 8.82 -2.90 2.46
CA ARG A 174 9.43 -4.19 2.10
C ARG A 174 10.81 -4.40 2.73
N GLN A 175 11.59 -3.34 2.94
CA GLN A 175 12.89 -3.44 3.63
C GLN A 175 12.75 -3.69 5.14
N MET A 176 11.54 -3.56 5.68
CA MET A 176 11.26 -3.54 7.12
C MET A 176 10.46 -4.76 7.62
N MET A 177 9.73 -5.45 6.74
CA MET A 177 8.74 -6.47 7.13
C MET A 177 9.32 -7.69 7.84
N ASP A 178 10.54 -8.08 7.52
CA ASP A 178 11.17 -9.32 8.02
C ASP A 178 12.24 -9.02 9.10
N ASP A 179 12.10 -7.89 9.81
CA ASP A 179 13.06 -7.46 10.83
C ASP A 179 12.62 -7.89 12.24
N ASP A 180 13.42 -8.73 12.90
CA ASP A 180 13.09 -9.34 14.19
C ASP A 180 12.93 -8.31 15.33
N GLU A 181 13.57 -7.14 15.21
CA GLU A 181 13.48 -6.07 16.20
C GLU A 181 12.20 -5.21 16.06
N LEU A 182 11.38 -5.45 15.03
CA LEU A 182 10.15 -4.70 14.76
C LEU A 182 8.96 -5.27 15.56
N GLN A 183 8.09 -4.39 16.05
CA GLN A 183 6.81 -4.77 16.65
C GLN A 183 6.00 -5.69 15.71
N PRO A 184 5.53 -6.87 16.17
CA PRO A 184 4.74 -7.78 15.34
C PRO A 184 3.48 -7.13 14.72
N MET A 185 2.80 -6.27 15.48
CA MET A 185 1.65 -5.49 14.97
C MET A 185 2.06 -4.58 13.80
N VAL A 186 3.24 -3.94 13.87
CA VAL A 186 3.73 -3.09 12.79
C VAL A 186 4.12 -3.94 11.58
N GLN A 187 4.79 -5.08 11.78
CA GLN A 187 5.11 -6.01 10.68
C GLN A 187 3.84 -6.44 9.93
N ARG A 188 2.77 -6.82 10.65
CA ARG A 188 1.49 -7.21 10.07
C ARG A 188 0.83 -6.05 9.31
N LEU A 189 0.81 -4.86 9.89
CA LEU A 189 0.30 -3.65 9.24
C LEU A 189 1.02 -3.38 7.91
N MET A 190 2.36 -3.45 7.91
CA MET A 190 3.14 -3.23 6.69
C MET A 190 2.87 -4.31 5.65
N ARG A 191 2.76 -5.58 6.07
CA ARG A 191 2.48 -6.72 5.17
C ARG A 191 1.13 -6.58 4.47
N ILE A 192 0.09 -6.18 5.21
CA ILE A 192 -1.24 -5.92 4.67
C ILE A 192 -1.15 -4.80 3.62
N HIS A 193 -0.64 -3.62 4.02
CA HIS A 193 -0.55 -2.46 3.14
C HIS A 193 0.24 -2.74 1.85
N VAL A 194 1.44 -3.32 1.97
CA VAL A 194 2.31 -3.67 0.83
C VAL A 194 1.65 -4.67 -0.13
N THR A 195 0.83 -5.57 0.40
CA THR A 195 0.12 -6.57 -0.42
C THR A 195 -0.99 -5.95 -1.24
N GLU A 196 -1.69 -4.97 -0.67
CA GLU A 196 -2.77 -4.21 -1.34
C GLU A 196 -2.17 -3.20 -2.33
N GLU A 197 -1.18 -2.41 -1.90
CA GLU A 197 -0.51 -1.38 -2.73
C GLU A 197 0.22 -1.94 -3.94
N ALA A 198 0.72 -3.18 -3.87
CA ALA A 198 1.32 -3.83 -5.03
C ALA A 198 0.38 -3.86 -6.24
N ARG A 199 -0.94 -3.94 -6.03
CA ARG A 199 -1.94 -3.90 -7.10
C ARG A 199 -2.15 -2.47 -7.62
N HIS A 200 -2.21 -1.48 -6.73
CA HIS A 200 -2.37 -0.07 -7.07
C HIS A 200 -1.20 0.44 -7.92
N ILE A 201 0.03 0.13 -7.49
CA ILE A 201 1.26 0.43 -8.22
C ILE A 201 1.23 -0.19 -9.62
N GLN A 202 0.83 -1.46 -9.74
CA GLN A 202 0.70 -2.13 -11.03
C GLN A 202 -0.35 -1.46 -11.94
N PHE A 203 -1.50 -1.08 -11.40
CA PHE A 203 -2.54 -0.37 -12.13
C PHE A 203 -2.08 1.00 -12.63
N ALA A 204 -1.42 1.78 -11.79
CA ALA A 204 -0.89 3.09 -12.16
C ALA A 204 0.24 2.96 -13.21
N ARG A 205 1.14 1.97 -13.06
CA ARG A 205 2.22 1.70 -14.03
C ARG A 205 1.69 1.30 -15.41
N ASP A 206 0.72 0.39 -15.49
CA ASP A 206 0.07 0.03 -16.77
C ASP A 206 -0.63 1.24 -17.41
N GLY A 207 -1.29 2.08 -16.59
CA GLY A 207 -1.92 3.31 -17.04
C GLY A 207 -0.93 4.31 -17.67
N LEU A 208 0.27 4.45 -17.10
CA LEU A 208 1.32 5.32 -17.66
C LEU A 208 2.02 4.70 -18.88
N ARG A 209 2.31 3.39 -18.88
CA ARG A 209 2.90 2.71 -20.04
C ARG A 209 2.05 2.85 -21.29
N LYS A 210 0.73 2.70 -21.18
CA LYS A 210 -0.21 2.82 -22.32
C LYS A 210 -0.42 4.27 -22.78
N ARG A 211 -0.37 5.25 -21.86
CA ARG A 211 -0.65 6.66 -22.18
C ARG A 211 0.58 7.43 -22.65
N THR A 212 1.77 7.11 -22.17
CA THR A 212 2.98 7.89 -22.47
C THR A 212 3.37 7.92 -23.96
N PRO A 213 3.24 6.82 -24.72
CA PRO A 213 3.54 6.81 -26.16
C PRO A 213 2.69 7.79 -26.99
N SER A 214 1.45 8.05 -26.57
CA SER A 214 0.53 8.98 -27.26
C SER A 214 0.60 10.42 -26.73
N MET A 215 1.46 10.73 -25.76
CA MET A 215 1.59 12.09 -25.23
C MET A 215 2.36 13.01 -26.17
N SER A 216 1.91 14.27 -26.25
CA SER A 216 2.71 15.32 -26.90
C SER A 216 4.04 15.54 -26.15
N ARG A 217 5.08 15.95 -26.89
CA ARG A 217 6.42 16.21 -26.33
C ARG A 217 6.38 17.25 -25.20
N ALA A 218 5.57 18.31 -25.36
CA ALA A 218 5.42 19.35 -24.34
C ALA A 218 4.81 18.79 -23.05
N LYS A 219 3.74 17.98 -23.16
CA LYS A 219 3.11 17.34 -22.00
C LYS A 219 4.06 16.37 -21.31
N ARG A 220 4.80 15.55 -22.08
CA ARG A 220 5.82 14.64 -21.56
C ARG A 220 6.93 15.38 -20.81
N MET A 221 7.41 16.49 -21.36
CA MET A 221 8.41 17.34 -20.70
C MET A 221 7.87 17.94 -19.40
N TRP A 222 6.63 18.43 -19.41
CA TRP A 222 6.03 19.03 -18.22
C TRP A 222 5.81 17.99 -17.10
N ILE A 223 5.12 16.87 -17.38
CA ILE A 223 4.90 15.79 -16.41
C ILE A 223 6.24 15.20 -15.94
N GLY A 224 7.17 15.02 -16.89
CA GLY A 224 8.47 14.45 -16.61
C GLY A 224 9.36 15.31 -15.71
N ASN A 225 9.06 16.60 -15.56
CA ASN A 225 9.77 17.49 -14.64
C ASN A 225 8.98 17.78 -13.36
N LEU A 226 7.64 17.77 -13.43
CA LEU A 226 6.76 18.04 -12.29
C LEU A 226 6.98 17.06 -11.13
N ASN A 227 7.25 15.79 -11.42
CA ASN A 227 7.52 14.79 -10.38
C ASN A 227 8.72 15.14 -9.48
N GLY A 228 9.63 16.01 -9.94
CA GLY A 228 10.76 16.50 -9.14
C GLY A 228 10.36 17.16 -7.83
N LEU A 229 9.13 17.70 -7.75
CA LEU A 229 8.57 18.28 -6.52
C LEU A 229 8.47 17.26 -5.37
N GLY A 230 8.38 15.97 -5.69
CA GLY A 230 8.38 14.89 -4.71
C GLY A 230 9.67 14.85 -3.87
N GLY A 231 10.83 15.17 -4.45
CA GLY A 231 12.11 15.13 -3.73
C GLY A 231 12.16 16.04 -2.50
N PRO A 232 11.94 17.36 -2.65
CA PRO A 232 11.87 18.26 -1.51
C PRO A 232 10.77 17.91 -0.51
N PHE A 233 9.63 17.40 -0.99
CA PHE A 233 8.51 16.97 -0.17
C PHE A 233 8.88 15.78 0.73
N PHE A 234 9.40 14.69 0.17
CA PHE A 234 9.80 13.51 0.95
C PHE A 234 10.99 13.79 1.85
N ARG A 235 11.95 14.62 1.40
CA ARG A 235 13.03 15.08 2.28
C ARG A 235 12.50 15.90 3.46
N PHE A 236 11.43 16.67 3.27
CA PHE A 236 10.76 17.35 4.38
C PHE A 236 10.07 16.33 5.30
N LEU A 237 9.26 15.43 4.73
CA LEU A 237 8.45 14.47 5.46
C LEU A 237 9.28 13.56 6.37
N PHE A 238 10.33 12.94 5.82
CA PHE A 238 11.17 12.00 6.55
C PHE A 238 12.12 12.64 7.57
N THR A 239 12.22 13.98 7.56
CA THR A 239 13.07 14.71 8.52
C THR A 239 12.27 15.84 9.16
N ASN A 240 10.99 15.57 9.43
CA ASN A 240 10.11 16.54 10.07
C ASN A 240 10.61 16.80 11.49
N GLN A 241 10.71 18.07 11.88
CA GLN A 241 11.28 18.42 13.17
C GLN A 241 10.44 17.96 14.36
N VAL A 242 9.14 17.72 14.14
CA VAL A 242 8.21 17.28 15.18
C VAL A 242 8.65 15.95 15.78
N GLN A 243 9.10 15.00 14.96
CA GLN A 243 9.50 13.67 15.45
C GLN A 243 10.69 13.76 16.40
N TYR A 244 11.70 14.59 16.10
CA TYR A 244 12.87 14.77 16.97
C TYR A 244 12.54 15.51 18.26
N ARG A 245 11.73 16.58 18.18
CA ARG A 245 11.37 17.39 19.36
C ARG A 245 10.57 16.58 20.38
N ARG A 246 9.75 15.65 19.93
CA ARG A 246 8.94 14.79 20.82
C ARG A 246 9.78 13.79 21.61
N VAL A 247 10.94 13.41 21.10
CA VAL A 247 11.94 12.59 21.81
C VAL A 247 12.80 13.45 22.76
N GLY A 248 12.66 14.78 22.75
CA GLY A 248 13.47 15.71 23.55
C GLY A 248 14.75 16.20 22.86
N LEU A 249 14.97 15.86 21.58
CA LEU A 249 16.15 16.27 20.82
C LEU A 249 16.01 17.70 20.28
N ASP A 250 17.14 18.39 20.03
CA ASP A 250 17.13 19.61 19.20
C ASP A 250 16.73 19.25 17.77
N GLY A 251 15.46 19.49 17.44
CA GLY A 251 14.91 19.14 16.15
C GLY A 251 15.57 19.84 14.95
N LYS A 252 16.25 20.98 15.13
CA LYS A 252 17.03 21.59 14.04
C LYS A 252 18.37 20.88 13.87
N ALA A 253 19.07 20.57 14.95
CA ALA A 253 20.34 19.85 14.92
C ALA A 253 20.17 18.41 14.41
N ALA A 254 19.26 17.64 15.01
CA ALA A 254 18.94 16.28 14.62
C ALA A 254 18.56 16.19 13.12
N ARG A 255 17.69 17.10 12.66
CA ARG A 255 17.34 17.18 11.23
C ARG A 255 18.54 17.44 10.33
N ARG A 256 19.46 18.32 10.73
CA ARG A 256 20.68 18.60 9.94
C ARG A 256 21.56 17.35 9.86
N MET A 257 21.70 16.61 10.94
CA MET A 257 22.46 15.34 10.99
C MET A 257 21.80 14.27 10.11
N ALA A 258 20.50 14.01 10.29
CA ALA A 258 19.74 13.06 9.46
C ALA A 258 19.87 13.36 7.95
N ARG A 259 19.81 14.64 7.56
CA ARG A 259 19.92 15.09 6.16
C ARG A 259 21.33 15.02 5.57
N ARG A 260 22.34 14.77 6.39
CA ARG A 260 23.74 14.62 5.99
C ARG A 260 24.24 13.18 6.17
N SER A 261 23.46 12.33 6.84
CA SER A 261 23.79 10.91 7.07
C SER A 261 23.99 10.19 5.73
N PRO A 262 25.19 9.62 5.49
CA PRO A 262 25.44 8.79 4.31
C PRO A 262 24.52 7.57 4.26
N HIS A 263 24.30 6.94 5.42
CA HIS A 263 23.38 5.81 5.56
C HIS A 263 21.96 6.20 5.16
N ARG A 264 21.47 7.36 5.62
CA ARG A 264 20.13 7.83 5.28
C ARG A 264 19.97 8.06 3.76
N HIS A 265 20.99 8.60 3.10
CA HIS A 265 20.97 8.74 1.65
C HIS A 265 20.94 7.38 0.93
N ALA A 266 21.70 6.40 1.42
CA ALA A 266 21.68 5.04 0.84
C ALA A 266 20.29 4.42 0.93
N VAL A 267 19.62 4.51 2.08
CA VAL A 267 18.24 4.01 2.27
C VAL A 267 17.26 4.73 1.35
N GLN A 268 17.37 6.06 1.20
CA GLN A 268 16.49 6.84 0.31
C GLN A 268 16.70 6.51 -1.16
N ILE A 269 17.95 6.30 -1.58
CA ILE A 269 18.28 5.89 -2.95
C ILE A 269 17.72 4.49 -3.22
N ALA A 270 17.91 3.54 -2.31
CA ALA A 270 17.36 2.19 -2.44
C ALA A 270 15.83 2.21 -2.50
N GLY A 271 15.18 2.99 -1.63
CA GLY A 271 13.73 3.18 -1.62
C GLY A 271 13.17 3.72 -2.94
N PHE A 272 13.85 4.68 -3.56
CA PHE A 272 13.40 5.33 -4.79
C PHE A 272 13.81 4.63 -6.09
N ALA A 273 14.77 3.69 -6.04
CA ALA A 273 15.32 3.07 -7.23
C ALA A 273 14.28 2.39 -8.16
N PRO A 274 13.30 1.62 -7.64
CA PRO A 274 12.26 1.01 -8.50
C PRO A 274 11.45 2.06 -9.27
N LEU A 275 11.05 3.14 -8.59
CA LEU A 275 10.26 4.21 -9.19
C LEU A 275 11.09 5.01 -10.19
N ALA A 276 12.35 5.30 -9.85
CA ALA A 276 13.27 5.98 -10.76
C ALA A 276 13.45 5.19 -12.06
N SER A 277 13.66 3.87 -11.95
CA SER A 277 13.81 2.98 -13.12
C SER A 277 12.56 2.99 -13.99
N PHE A 278 11.38 2.92 -13.38
CA PHE A 278 10.11 2.96 -14.12
C PHE A 278 9.89 4.31 -14.81
N LEU A 279 10.14 5.43 -14.12
CA LEU A 279 10.03 6.76 -14.71
C LEU A 279 11.03 6.97 -15.85
N GLU A 280 12.21 6.37 -15.79
CA GLU A 280 13.17 6.34 -16.91
C GLU A 280 12.63 5.49 -18.08
N GLU A 281 12.12 4.30 -17.82
CA GLU A 281 11.52 3.38 -18.81
C GLU A 281 10.44 4.07 -19.65
N VAL A 282 9.49 4.74 -18.99
CA VAL A 282 8.41 5.48 -19.69
C VAL A 282 8.88 6.87 -20.18
N GLY A 283 10.09 7.30 -19.81
CA GLY A 283 10.68 8.61 -20.10
C GLY A 283 9.87 9.78 -19.55
N LEU A 284 9.44 9.63 -18.29
CA LEU A 284 8.92 10.67 -17.40
C LEU A 284 9.96 11.08 -16.33
N MET A 285 11.22 10.68 -16.47
CA MET A 285 12.34 11.19 -15.66
C MET A 285 13.06 12.34 -16.39
N GLY A 286 12.49 13.54 -16.32
CA GLY A 286 13.04 14.75 -16.94
C GLY A 286 14.29 15.31 -16.23
N PRO A 287 15.02 16.24 -16.87
CA PRO A 287 16.28 16.77 -16.35
C PRO A 287 16.13 17.60 -15.07
N ILE A 288 15.04 18.37 -14.94
CA ILE A 288 14.75 19.13 -13.72
C ILE A 288 14.35 18.18 -12.61
N ALA A 289 13.46 17.21 -12.90
CA ALA A 289 13.08 16.20 -11.92
C ALA A 289 14.30 15.46 -11.35
N ARG A 290 15.16 14.94 -12.23
CA ARG A 290 16.41 14.28 -11.85
C ARG A 290 17.27 15.15 -10.95
N ARG A 291 17.41 16.44 -11.27
CA ARG A 291 18.17 17.39 -10.45
C ARG A 291 17.54 17.59 -9.07
N MET A 292 16.22 17.69 -8.98
CA MET A 292 15.50 17.88 -7.72
C MET A 292 15.58 16.64 -6.82
N TRP A 293 15.38 15.45 -7.38
CA TRP A 293 15.53 14.17 -6.67
C TRP A 293 16.97 13.97 -6.15
N ARG A 294 17.97 14.24 -6.99
CA ARG A 294 19.39 14.17 -6.59
C ARG A 294 19.72 15.15 -5.48
N ARG A 295 19.30 16.42 -5.60
CA ARG A 295 19.49 17.43 -4.52
C ARG A 295 18.77 17.06 -3.22
N SER A 296 17.77 16.19 -3.31
CA SER A 296 16.98 15.74 -2.17
C SER A 296 17.51 14.46 -1.52
N GLY A 297 18.51 13.80 -2.11
CA GLY A 297 19.15 12.59 -1.57
C GLY A 297 18.56 11.27 -2.05
N PHE A 298 17.70 11.28 -3.08
CA PHE A 298 17.00 10.08 -3.57
C PHE A 298 17.61 9.48 -4.85
N LEU A 299 18.55 10.18 -5.48
CA LEU A 299 19.28 9.66 -6.63
C LEU A 299 20.78 9.70 -6.36
N PRO A 300 21.54 8.71 -6.87
CA PRO A 300 22.98 8.74 -6.79
C PRO A 300 23.55 9.91 -7.59
N THR A 301 24.80 10.26 -7.27
CA THR A 301 25.61 11.19 -8.06
C THR A 301 25.99 10.60 -9.43
N GLY A 302 25.98 9.27 -9.58
CA GLY A 302 26.23 8.53 -10.83
C GLY A 302 24.98 8.09 -11.60
N ALA A 303 25.17 7.20 -12.59
CA ALA A 303 24.08 6.61 -13.38
C ALA A 303 23.23 5.64 -12.53
N VAL A 304 21.91 5.62 -12.77
CA VAL A 304 20.98 4.69 -12.13
C VAL A 304 21.14 3.33 -12.82
N GLN A 305 21.43 2.27 -12.07
CA GLN A 305 21.37 0.92 -12.62
C GLN A 305 19.91 0.46 -12.66
N PRO A 306 19.48 -0.21 -13.75
CA PRO A 306 18.14 -0.77 -13.80
C PRO A 306 18.00 -1.82 -12.70
N THR A 307 16.95 -1.69 -11.88
CA THR A 307 16.57 -2.73 -10.94
C THR A 307 15.69 -3.75 -11.66
N GLY A 308 15.95 -5.03 -11.42
CA GLY A 308 15.18 -6.13 -12.01
C GLY A 308 13.69 -6.02 -11.65
N ARG A 309 12.84 -6.43 -12.60
CA ARG A 309 11.39 -6.48 -12.44
C ARG A 309 11.07 -7.45 -11.30
N ALA A 310 10.55 -6.96 -10.18
CA ALA A 310 9.93 -7.83 -9.19
C ALA A 310 8.62 -8.36 -9.81
N GLU A 311 8.70 -9.52 -10.47
CA GLU A 311 7.52 -10.27 -10.86
C GLU A 311 6.98 -10.94 -9.59
N ILE A 312 5.78 -10.53 -9.20
CA ILE A 312 5.03 -11.19 -8.13
C ILE A 312 4.52 -12.50 -8.72
N ALA A 313 4.90 -13.63 -8.12
CA ALA A 313 4.28 -14.90 -8.44
C ALA A 313 2.78 -14.80 -8.12
N GLU A 314 1.96 -14.98 -9.17
CA GLU A 314 0.50 -15.10 -9.07
C GLU A 314 0.21 -16.43 -8.35
N ASP A 315 -0.29 -16.38 -7.12
CA ASP A 315 -0.84 -17.55 -6.42
C ASP A 315 -2.36 -17.55 -6.65
N ASP A 316 -2.86 -18.61 -7.28
CA ASP A 316 -4.09 -18.62 -8.06
C ASP A 316 -5.32 -19.20 -7.32
N ASP A 317 -5.43 -18.98 -6.00
CA ASP A 317 -6.51 -19.57 -5.18
C ASP A 317 -7.81 -18.72 -5.17
N LEU A 318 -8.52 -18.59 -6.32
CA LEU A 318 -9.90 -18.05 -6.35
C LEU A 318 -10.84 -19.08 -6.94
N TYR A 319 -11.80 -19.51 -6.14
CA TYR A 319 -12.92 -20.31 -6.60
C TYR A 319 -14.13 -19.41 -6.84
N ASN A 320 -14.60 -19.40 -8.09
CA ASN A 320 -15.86 -18.78 -8.46
C ASN A 320 -16.72 -19.84 -9.14
N GLY A 321 -17.79 -20.26 -8.48
CA GLY A 321 -18.61 -21.34 -9.01
C GLY A 321 -19.65 -21.86 -8.02
N PRO A 322 -20.36 -22.94 -8.42
CA PRO A 322 -21.41 -23.53 -7.63
C PRO A 322 -20.85 -24.25 -6.38
N ALA A 323 -21.43 -23.96 -5.22
CA ALA A 323 -21.19 -24.68 -3.99
C ALA A 323 -22.51 -25.02 -3.30
N THR A 324 -22.47 -26.01 -2.43
CA THR A 324 -23.59 -26.32 -1.54
C THR A 324 -23.27 -25.76 -0.15
N VAL A 325 -24.06 -24.80 0.33
CA VAL A 325 -23.91 -24.18 1.66
C VAL A 325 -25.09 -24.61 2.53
N ASP A 326 -24.82 -25.34 3.62
CA ASP A 326 -25.84 -25.98 4.48
C ASP A 326 -26.94 -26.73 3.68
N GLY A 327 -26.51 -27.51 2.69
CA GLY A 327 -27.42 -28.31 1.85
C GLY A 327 -28.15 -27.53 0.75
N ARG A 328 -27.78 -26.26 0.48
CA ARG A 328 -28.36 -25.46 -0.61
C ARG A 328 -27.34 -25.13 -1.68
N ASP A 329 -27.71 -25.38 -2.93
CA ASP A 329 -26.89 -25.00 -4.07
C ASP A 329 -26.96 -23.49 -4.30
N VAL A 330 -25.79 -22.86 -4.29
CA VAL A 330 -25.56 -21.42 -4.36
C VAL A 330 -24.33 -21.13 -5.21
N GLN A 331 -24.20 -19.91 -5.70
CA GLN A 331 -22.97 -19.41 -6.27
C GLN A 331 -22.13 -18.77 -5.17
N VAL A 332 -20.86 -19.18 -5.10
CA VAL A 332 -19.91 -18.63 -4.15
C VAL A 332 -18.69 -18.07 -4.86
N LEU A 333 -18.16 -17.02 -4.26
CA LEU A 333 -16.85 -16.49 -4.58
C LEU A 333 -15.96 -16.66 -3.36
N LEU A 334 -15.03 -17.61 -3.40
CA LEU A 334 -14.16 -17.96 -2.28
C LEU A 334 -12.69 -17.76 -2.65
N ALA A 335 -11.92 -17.23 -1.71
CA ALA A 335 -10.48 -17.13 -1.81
C ALA A 335 -9.82 -17.52 -0.49
N GLY A 336 -8.56 -17.94 -0.53
CA GLY A 336 -7.81 -18.28 0.67
C GLY A 336 -6.35 -17.93 0.61
N HIS A 337 -5.70 -18.01 1.75
CA HIS A 337 -4.27 -17.80 1.93
C HIS A 337 -3.76 -18.62 3.12
N LEU A 338 -2.48 -18.97 3.11
CA LEU A 338 -1.82 -19.53 4.30
C LEU A 338 -1.54 -18.40 5.30
N ASP A 339 -2.06 -18.54 6.52
CA ASP A 339 -1.79 -17.63 7.62
C ASP A 339 -0.49 -18.06 8.34
N PRO A 340 0.54 -17.19 8.37
CA PRO A 340 1.82 -17.51 8.97
C PRO A 340 1.84 -17.43 10.51
N ILE A 341 0.78 -16.91 11.17
CA ILE A 341 0.68 -16.79 12.64
C ILE A 341 0.36 -18.14 13.27
N ASP A 342 -0.63 -18.85 12.72
CA ASP A 342 -1.04 -20.15 13.19
C ASP A 342 -0.61 -21.31 12.28
N GLY A 343 -0.02 -21.00 11.11
CA GLY A 343 0.39 -21.98 10.10
C GLY A 343 -0.78 -22.63 9.38
N GLN A 344 -2.01 -22.12 9.56
CA GLN A 344 -3.22 -22.68 9.00
C GLN A 344 -3.65 -21.91 7.75
N TYR A 345 -4.45 -22.54 6.90
CA TYR A 345 -4.94 -21.89 5.68
C TYR A 345 -6.28 -21.22 5.97
N HIS A 346 -6.35 -19.89 5.86
CA HIS A 346 -7.56 -19.12 6.10
C HIS A 346 -8.24 -18.81 4.77
N TRP A 347 -9.54 -19.00 4.69
CA TRP A 347 -10.30 -18.75 3.48
C TRP A 347 -11.61 -18.02 3.80
N GLN A 348 -12.04 -17.15 2.88
CA GLN A 348 -13.24 -16.34 3.03
C GLN A 348 -13.91 -16.11 1.68
N GLY A 349 -15.15 -15.64 1.72
CA GLY A 349 -15.86 -15.33 0.50
C GLY A 349 -17.31 -14.93 0.72
N THR A 350 -18.04 -14.88 -0.39
CA THR A 350 -19.43 -14.42 -0.41
C THR A 350 -20.32 -15.49 -1.04
N VAL A 351 -21.44 -15.76 -0.37
CA VAL A 351 -22.60 -16.45 -0.92
C VAL A 351 -23.49 -15.41 -1.58
N LEU A 352 -23.69 -15.54 -2.90
CA LEU A 352 -24.34 -14.50 -3.70
C LEU A 352 -25.87 -14.50 -3.52
N GLU A 353 -26.46 -15.65 -3.19
CA GLU A 353 -27.88 -15.81 -2.96
C GLU A 353 -28.29 -15.65 -1.49
N PRO A 354 -29.55 -15.24 -1.22
CA PRO A 354 -30.09 -15.21 0.12
C PRO A 354 -30.30 -16.61 0.72
N LEU A 355 -29.74 -16.80 1.92
CA LEU A 355 -29.99 -17.96 2.78
C LEU A 355 -31.25 -17.73 3.63
N PRO A 356 -31.92 -18.82 4.08
CA PRO A 356 -33.18 -18.73 4.81
C PRO A 356 -32.97 -18.06 6.19
N GLU A 357 -34.01 -17.39 6.69
CA GLU A 357 -34.00 -16.81 8.03
C GLU A 357 -33.75 -17.89 9.08
N GLY A 358 -32.65 -17.79 9.81
CA GLY A 358 -32.26 -18.76 10.84
C GLY A 358 -30.94 -19.50 10.58
N ALA A 359 -30.19 -19.20 9.52
CA ALA A 359 -28.82 -19.70 9.34
C ALA A 359 -27.95 -19.37 10.57
N ARG A 360 -27.31 -20.38 11.17
CA ARG A 360 -26.51 -20.26 12.40
C ARG A 360 -25.10 -20.80 12.17
N ASN A 361 -24.15 -20.26 12.92
CA ASN A 361 -22.80 -20.80 12.96
C ASN A 361 -22.76 -22.10 13.78
N PRO A 362 -21.90 -23.07 13.42
CA PRO A 362 -21.08 -23.12 12.21
C PRO A 362 -21.89 -23.52 10.95
N VAL A 363 -21.42 -23.09 9.77
CA VAL A 363 -22.00 -23.41 8.45
C VAL A 363 -21.11 -24.39 7.70
N SER A 364 -21.71 -25.32 6.96
CA SER A 364 -21.03 -26.25 6.06
C SER A 364 -20.95 -25.70 4.64
N VAL A 365 -19.78 -25.77 4.00
CA VAL A 365 -19.56 -25.36 2.60
C VAL A 365 -18.96 -26.53 1.84
N THR A 366 -19.65 -27.00 0.81
CA THR A 366 -19.26 -28.16 0.00
C THR A 366 -19.06 -27.75 -1.46
N ILE A 367 -17.93 -28.14 -2.06
CA ILE A 367 -17.65 -27.98 -3.49
C ILE A 367 -17.15 -29.32 -4.02
N GLY A 368 -17.90 -29.92 -4.95
CA GLY A 368 -17.64 -31.29 -5.41
C GLY A 368 -17.68 -32.27 -4.22
N GLU A 369 -16.57 -32.98 -3.99
CA GLU A 369 -16.45 -33.95 -2.89
C GLU A 369 -15.85 -33.35 -1.60
N ARG A 370 -15.45 -32.07 -1.61
CA ARG A 370 -14.76 -31.43 -0.47
C ARG A 370 -15.75 -30.61 0.35
N THR A 371 -15.73 -30.81 1.66
CA THR A 371 -16.56 -30.04 2.61
C THR A 371 -15.68 -29.40 3.66
N ALA A 372 -15.95 -28.14 3.98
CA ALA A 372 -15.26 -27.39 5.03
C ALA A 372 -16.25 -26.64 5.91
N ALA A 373 -15.90 -26.47 7.19
CA ALA A 373 -16.67 -25.67 8.13
C ALA A 373 -16.28 -24.19 8.03
N ALA A 374 -17.27 -23.31 8.10
CA ALA A 374 -17.11 -21.87 8.09
C ALA A 374 -18.05 -21.21 9.10
N ARG A 375 -17.94 -19.89 9.20
CA ARG A 375 -18.85 -19.01 9.94
C ARG A 375 -19.36 -17.91 9.03
N PHE A 376 -20.61 -17.54 9.18
CA PHE A 376 -21.13 -16.27 8.69
C PHE A 376 -20.50 -15.13 9.46
N THR A 377 -19.92 -14.17 8.74
CA THR A 377 -19.30 -12.97 9.29
C THR A 377 -20.21 -11.76 9.14
N GLU A 378 -20.97 -11.67 8.04
CA GLU A 378 -21.86 -10.56 7.75
C GLU A 378 -23.01 -11.00 6.83
N ARG A 379 -24.19 -10.37 6.97
CA ARG A 379 -25.31 -10.49 6.03
C ARG A 379 -25.43 -9.20 5.24
N SER A 380 -25.40 -9.28 3.91
CA SER A 380 -25.55 -8.11 3.04
C SER A 380 -27.01 -7.64 3.00
N GLN A 381 -27.22 -6.34 2.74
CA GLN A 381 -28.58 -5.78 2.62
C GLN A 381 -29.35 -6.33 1.42
N GLN A 382 -28.66 -6.93 0.45
CA GLN A 382 -29.24 -7.59 -0.73
C GLN A 382 -29.55 -9.08 -0.46
N GLY A 383 -29.31 -9.55 0.76
CA GLY A 383 -29.67 -10.88 1.23
C GLY A 383 -28.55 -11.91 1.21
N GLY A 384 -27.44 -11.67 0.49
CA GLY A 384 -26.26 -12.54 0.47
C GLY A 384 -25.48 -12.58 1.80
N TYR A 385 -24.52 -13.48 1.92
CA TYR A 385 -23.79 -13.73 3.18
C TYR A 385 -22.28 -13.80 2.97
N SER A 386 -21.52 -13.12 3.82
CA SER A 386 -20.07 -13.28 3.91
C SER A 386 -19.75 -14.47 4.81
N ILE A 387 -18.83 -15.34 4.38
CA ILE A 387 -18.41 -16.54 5.08
C ILE A 387 -16.88 -16.59 5.23
N ALA A 388 -16.40 -17.16 6.33
CA ALA A 388 -14.97 -17.37 6.57
C ALA A 388 -14.71 -18.71 7.26
N GLY A 389 -13.63 -19.40 6.90
CA GLY A 389 -13.20 -20.67 7.47
C GLY A 389 -11.68 -20.76 7.61
N VAL A 390 -11.23 -21.74 8.39
CA VAL A 390 -9.80 -22.00 8.69
C VAL A 390 -9.51 -23.48 8.42
N GLY A 391 -8.33 -23.79 7.91
CA GLY A 391 -7.89 -25.12 7.52
C GLY A 391 -8.07 -25.41 6.03
N THR A 392 -8.29 -26.68 5.68
CA THR A 392 -8.41 -27.10 4.28
C THR A 392 -9.64 -26.45 3.62
N PRO A 393 -9.48 -25.67 2.53
CA PRO A 393 -10.60 -25.03 1.87
C PRO A 393 -11.47 -26.06 1.13
N PRO A 394 -12.76 -25.77 0.89
CA PRO A 394 -13.63 -26.65 0.11
C PRO A 394 -13.29 -26.62 -1.39
N PHE A 395 -12.49 -25.67 -1.87
CA PHE A 395 -12.11 -25.54 -3.28
C PHE A 395 -10.72 -26.13 -3.60
N PRO A 396 -10.43 -26.44 -4.89
CA PRO A 396 -9.09 -26.77 -5.34
C PRO A 396 -8.12 -25.61 -5.08
N ARG A 397 -6.89 -25.95 -4.65
CA ARG A 397 -5.72 -25.06 -4.67
C ARG A 397 -5.06 -25.17 -6.04
#